data_AF-A0A3B9BDR2-F1
#
_entry.id   AF-A0A3B9BDR2-F1
#
_cell.length_a   1.000
_cell.length_b   1.000
_cell.length_c   1.000
_cell.angle_alpha   90.00
_cell.angle_beta   90.00
_cell.angle_gamma   90.00
#
_symmetry.space_group_name_H-M   'P 1'
#
loop_
_entity.id
_entity.type
_entity.pdbx_description
1 polymer ?
#
loop_
_entity_poly.entity_id
_entity_poly.type
_entity_poly.pdbx_seq_one_letter_code
_entity_poly.pdbx_strand_id
1 'polypeptide(L)'
;MNEISSLPSLNELLGQNPNLRPNAQASNFARNFESQLGASGQSSANINAISPVGIDKTTPTDRVNAPGFANMFENFIKGVDAKKKISKTATQDLILGRSDNIHEAMVKSQEAGVAFNLMIEVRNKLVDSYKEIMRMQV
;
A
#
# COMPACT_ATOMS: atom_id res chain seq x y z
N MET A 1 53.31 -25.35 -18.91
CA MET A 1 52.66 -24.28 -18.14
C MET A 1 51.97 -23.35 -19.13
N ASN A 2 50.70 -23.59 -19.45
CA ASN A 2 49.83 -22.65 -20.16
C ASN A 2 48.40 -23.19 -20.13
N GLU A 3 47.76 -23.13 -18.96
CA GLU A 3 46.30 -23.26 -18.84
C GLU A 3 45.80 -22.20 -17.87
N ILE A 4 45.92 -20.93 -18.29
CA ILE A 4 45.18 -19.83 -17.67
C ILE A 4 43.78 -19.90 -18.27
N SER A 5 42.90 -20.51 -17.48
CA SER A 5 41.44 -20.55 -17.58
C SER A 5 40.90 -19.33 -18.34
N SER A 6 40.44 -19.55 -19.56
CA SER A 6 39.62 -18.60 -20.31
C SER A 6 38.34 -18.35 -19.52
N LEU A 7 38.31 -17.22 -18.80
CA LEU A 7 37.11 -16.75 -18.13
C LEU A 7 36.02 -16.56 -19.18
N PRO A 8 34.77 -16.99 -18.92
CA PRO A 8 33.67 -16.80 -19.86
C PRO A 8 33.54 -15.31 -20.16
N SER A 9 33.38 -14.97 -21.44
CA SER A 9 33.28 -13.59 -21.86
C SER A 9 32.05 -12.94 -21.20
N LEU A 10 32.14 -11.64 -20.90
CA LEU A 10 31.03 -10.86 -20.34
C LEU A 10 29.77 -10.93 -21.23
N ASN A 11 29.96 -11.24 -22.52
CA ASN A 11 28.92 -11.47 -23.51
C ASN A 11 28.22 -12.84 -23.33
N GLU A 12 28.93 -13.87 -22.85
CA GLU A 12 28.35 -15.18 -22.48
C GLU A 12 27.54 -15.11 -21.19
N LEU A 13 27.96 -14.31 -20.19
CA LEU A 13 27.18 -14.07 -18.97
C LEU A 13 25.89 -13.27 -19.25
N LEU A 14 25.90 -12.40 -20.26
CA LEU A 14 24.73 -11.61 -20.67
C LEU A 14 23.73 -12.44 -21.49
N GLY A 15 24.21 -13.38 -22.30
CA GLY A 15 23.35 -14.31 -23.05
C GLY A 15 22.63 -15.34 -22.15
N GLN A 16 23.18 -15.60 -20.96
CA GLN A 16 22.59 -16.54 -20.00
C GLN A 16 21.46 -15.93 -19.16
N ASN A 17 21.14 -14.65 -19.34
CA ASN A 17 20.01 -14.00 -18.67
C ASN A 17 18.70 -14.23 -19.45
N PRO A 18 17.79 -15.10 -18.98
CA PRO A 18 16.52 -15.41 -19.66
C PRO A 18 15.58 -14.20 -19.75
N ASN A 19 15.84 -13.13 -18.99
CA ASN A 19 15.10 -11.87 -18.99
C ASN A 19 15.49 -10.91 -20.13
N LEU A 20 16.55 -11.20 -20.89
CA LEU A 20 17.00 -10.38 -22.03
C LEU A 20 16.61 -10.97 -23.39
N ARG A 21 15.74 -11.99 -23.41
CA ARG A 21 15.15 -12.47 -24.67
C ARG A 21 14.47 -11.27 -25.37
N PRO A 22 14.73 -11.03 -26.66
CA PRO A 22 14.04 -10.00 -27.42
C PRO A 22 12.53 -10.22 -27.27
N ASN A 23 11.85 -9.24 -26.69
CA ASN A 23 10.42 -9.34 -26.41
C ASN A 23 9.68 -9.60 -27.73
N ALA A 24 9.06 -10.79 -27.86
CA ALA A 24 8.26 -11.15 -29.02
C ALA A 24 7.04 -10.22 -29.21
N GLN A 25 6.68 -9.43 -28.21
CA GLN A 25 5.69 -8.35 -28.36
C GLN A 25 6.23 -7.16 -29.15
N ALA A 26 7.53 -6.87 -29.12
CA ALA A 26 8.13 -5.79 -29.90
C ALA A 26 8.12 -6.12 -31.40
N SER A 27 8.33 -7.39 -31.77
CA SER A 27 8.19 -7.84 -33.16
C SER A 27 6.73 -7.87 -33.63
N ASN A 28 5.76 -8.13 -32.74
CA ASN A 28 4.34 -7.95 -33.05
C ASN A 28 3.96 -6.46 -33.19
N PHE A 29 4.57 -5.59 -32.40
CA PHE A 29 4.37 -4.14 -32.47
C PHE A 29 4.92 -3.56 -33.79
N ALA A 30 6.11 -4.01 -34.20
CA ALA A 30 6.72 -3.61 -35.47
C ALA A 30 5.90 -4.10 -36.67
N ARG A 31 5.41 -5.35 -36.67
CA ARG A 31 4.53 -5.86 -37.74
C ARG A 31 3.19 -5.11 -37.84
N ASN A 32 2.61 -4.73 -36.70
CA ASN A 32 1.36 -3.98 -36.69
C ASN A 32 1.55 -2.56 -37.24
N PHE A 33 2.69 -1.93 -36.92
CA PHE A 33 3.06 -0.61 -37.43
C PHE A 33 3.42 -0.64 -38.92
N GLU A 34 4.10 -1.69 -39.38
CA GLU A 34 4.45 -1.88 -40.79
C GLU A 34 3.21 -2.17 -41.65
N SER A 35 2.16 -2.80 -41.08
CA SER A 35 0.87 -2.97 -41.77
C SER A 35 0.06 -1.67 -41.92
N GLN A 36 0.41 -0.60 -41.20
CA GLN A 36 -0.31 0.68 -41.23
C GLN A 36 0.24 1.66 -42.27
N LEU A 37 1.43 1.43 -42.81
CA LEU A 37 2.09 2.36 -43.76
C LEU A 37 1.96 1.95 -45.24
N GLY A 38 1.20 0.88 -45.53
CA GLY A 38 1.15 0.29 -46.87
C GLY A 38 -0.24 -0.13 -47.35
N ALA A 39 -1.30 0.65 -47.12
CA ALA A 39 -2.54 0.53 -47.89
C ALA A 39 -3.50 1.69 -47.57
N SER A 40 -3.45 2.74 -48.39
CA SER A 40 -4.56 3.68 -48.52
C SER A 40 -5.77 2.95 -49.14
N GLY A 41 -6.80 2.66 -48.35
CA GLY A 41 -8.08 2.20 -48.89
C GLY A 41 -8.98 1.49 -47.88
N GLN A 42 -9.98 2.23 -47.38
CA GLN A 42 -11.25 1.74 -46.82
C GLN A 42 -11.21 0.70 -45.68
N SER A 43 -11.56 1.13 -44.47
CA SER A 43 -12.68 0.56 -43.70
C SER A 43 -12.86 1.29 -42.36
N SER A 44 -14.13 1.47 -41.98
CA SER A 44 -14.63 2.27 -40.86
C SER A 44 -13.93 1.98 -39.52
N ALA A 45 -13.24 2.98 -38.97
CA ALA A 45 -12.64 2.89 -37.64
C ALA A 45 -13.63 3.37 -36.56
N ASN A 46 -14.04 2.42 -35.73
CA ASN A 46 -14.70 2.63 -34.45
C ASN A 46 -13.75 3.43 -33.52
N ILE A 47 -14.05 4.71 -33.34
CA ILE A 47 -13.35 5.60 -32.40
C ILE A 47 -13.90 5.39 -30.99
N ASN A 48 -13.45 4.33 -30.33
CA ASN A 48 -13.70 4.13 -28.90
C ASN A 48 -12.48 3.51 -28.22
N ALA A 49 -11.49 4.33 -27.85
CA ALA A 49 -10.39 3.87 -26.98
C ALA A 49 -9.60 5.01 -26.29
N ILE A 50 -10.25 6.11 -25.90
CA ILE A 50 -9.69 7.01 -24.88
C ILE A 50 -10.73 7.12 -23.77
N SER A 51 -10.73 6.15 -22.85
CA SER A 51 -11.57 6.22 -21.66
C SER A 51 -11.10 7.40 -20.81
N PRO A 52 -11.94 8.41 -20.53
CA PRO A 52 -11.56 9.49 -19.63
C PRO A 52 -11.25 8.91 -18.26
N VAL A 53 -10.12 9.31 -17.68
CA VAL A 53 -9.79 9.06 -16.26
C VAL A 53 -11.02 9.45 -15.44
N GLY A 54 -11.60 8.48 -14.74
CA GLY A 54 -12.81 8.66 -13.95
C GLY A 54 -12.51 9.62 -12.79
N ILE A 55 -12.85 10.90 -12.97
CA ILE A 55 -12.96 11.82 -11.84
C ILE A 55 -14.07 11.28 -10.95
N ASP A 56 -13.71 10.94 -9.72
CA ASP A 56 -14.59 10.40 -8.68
C ASP A 56 -15.79 11.33 -8.48
N LYS A 57 -16.95 10.92 -9.04
CA LYS A 57 -18.21 11.68 -9.08
C LYS A 57 -19.02 11.59 -7.79
N THR A 58 -18.42 11.13 -6.69
CA THR A 58 -19.11 11.14 -5.40
C THR A 58 -19.29 12.58 -4.94
N THR A 59 -20.51 12.92 -4.53
CA THR A 59 -20.81 14.23 -3.95
C THR A 59 -19.97 14.43 -2.68
N PRO A 60 -19.62 15.68 -2.29
CA PRO A 60 -18.94 15.93 -1.02
C PRO A 60 -19.67 15.29 0.17
N THR A 61 -21.00 15.21 0.09
CA THR A 61 -21.88 14.58 1.07
C THR A 61 -21.72 13.05 1.15
N ASP A 62 -21.55 12.37 0.02
CA ASP A 62 -21.29 10.91 -0.01
C ASP A 62 -19.91 10.54 0.55
N ARG A 63 -18.90 11.42 0.38
CA ARG A 63 -17.56 11.21 0.97
C ARG A 63 -17.57 11.32 2.50
N VAL A 64 -18.45 12.15 3.06
CA VAL A 64 -18.60 12.33 4.52
C VAL A 64 -19.26 11.11 5.17
N ASN A 65 -20.14 10.40 4.45
CA ASN A 65 -20.79 9.17 4.92
C ASN A 65 -19.99 7.90 4.64
N ALA A 66 -18.73 8.00 4.20
CA ALA A 66 -17.93 6.84 3.86
C ALA A 66 -17.72 5.93 5.11
N PRO A 67 -18.26 4.70 5.14
CA PRO A 67 -18.16 3.80 6.29
C PRO A 67 -16.72 3.35 6.59
N GLY A 68 -15.77 3.64 5.69
CA GLY A 68 -14.38 3.19 5.81
C GLY A 68 -13.65 3.76 7.02
N PHE A 69 -13.78 5.07 7.30
CA PHE A 69 -13.04 5.69 8.41
C PHE A 69 -13.57 5.24 9.77
N ALA A 70 -14.89 5.23 9.97
CA ALA A 70 -15.52 4.75 11.21
C ALA A 70 -15.10 3.30 11.51
N ASN A 71 -15.16 2.41 10.52
CA ASN A 71 -14.73 1.02 10.69
C ASN A 71 -13.23 0.90 10.99
N MET A 72 -12.38 1.68 10.30
CA MET A 72 -10.93 1.71 10.59
C MET A 72 -10.65 2.18 12.02
N PHE A 73 -11.34 3.23 12.46
CA PHE A 73 -11.19 3.79 13.81
C PHE A 73 -11.71 2.83 14.89
N GLU A 74 -12.84 2.15 14.65
CA GLU A 74 -13.35 1.11 15.55
C GLU A 74 -12.34 -0.04 15.69
N ASN A 75 -11.76 -0.50 14.58
CA ASN A 75 -10.73 -1.52 14.58
C ASN A 75 -9.47 -1.04 15.32
N PHE A 76 -9.10 0.23 15.17
CA PHE A 76 -8.00 0.82 15.90
C PHE A 76 -8.25 0.84 17.41
N ILE A 77 -9.44 1.24 17.87
CA ILE A 77 -9.82 1.21 19.30
C ILE A 77 -9.70 -0.21 19.86
N LYS A 78 -10.25 -1.21 19.15
CA LYS A 78 -10.12 -2.63 19.53
C LYS A 78 -8.66 -3.05 19.62
N GLY A 79 -7.82 -2.60 18.69
CA GLY A 79 -6.38 -2.85 18.69
C GLY A 79 -5.67 -2.23 19.90
N VAL A 80 -5.99 -0.99 20.27
CA VAL A 80 -5.43 -0.31 21.45
C VAL A 80 -5.84 -1.04 22.74
N ASP A 81 -7.09 -1.47 22.87
CA ASP A 81 -7.57 -2.24 24.02
C ASP A 81 -6.83 -3.58 24.15
N ALA A 82 -6.67 -4.30 23.03
CA ALA A 82 -5.89 -5.53 22.99
C ALA A 82 -4.44 -5.30 23.43
N LYS A 83 -3.77 -4.25 22.90
CA LYS A 83 -2.40 -3.89 23.30
C LYS A 83 -2.29 -3.56 24.79
N LYS A 84 -3.26 -2.83 25.33
CA LYS A 84 -3.33 -2.50 26.77
C LYS A 84 -3.46 -3.76 27.62
N LYS A 85 -4.31 -4.72 27.22
CA LYS A 85 -4.49 -5.99 27.91
C LYS A 85 -3.21 -6.84 27.88
N ILE A 86 -2.58 -6.94 26.70
CA ILE A 86 -1.31 -7.68 26.53
C ILE A 86 -0.22 -7.08 27.43
N SER A 87 -0.06 -5.76 27.41
CA SER A 87 0.90 -5.07 28.29
C SER A 87 0.62 -5.39 29.76
N LYS A 88 -0.64 -5.30 30.20
CA LYS A 88 -1.02 -5.60 31.59
C LYS A 88 -0.68 -7.05 31.98
N THR A 89 -0.98 -8.01 31.11
CA THR A 89 -0.65 -9.42 31.33
C THR A 89 0.86 -9.62 31.39
N ALA A 90 1.62 -9.07 30.43
CA ALA A 90 3.08 -9.20 30.41
C ALA A 90 3.73 -8.57 31.65
N THR A 91 3.25 -7.41 32.11
CA THR A 91 3.69 -6.80 33.37
C THR A 91 3.34 -7.66 34.57
N GLN A 92 2.14 -8.26 34.59
CA GLN A 92 1.73 -9.12 35.68
C GLN A 92 2.54 -10.42 35.75
N ASP A 93 2.78 -11.07 34.61
CA ASP A 93 3.60 -12.28 34.53
C ASP A 93 5.03 -12.02 34.96
N LEU A 94 5.56 -10.83 34.64
CA LEU A 94 6.86 -10.39 35.12
C LEU A 94 6.90 -10.23 36.64
N ILE A 95 5.92 -9.52 37.22
CA ILE A 95 5.86 -9.30 38.68
C ILE A 95 5.71 -10.63 39.44
N LEU A 96 4.99 -11.59 38.84
CA LEU A 96 4.76 -12.91 39.41
C LEU A 96 5.92 -13.89 39.17
N GLY A 97 6.99 -13.47 38.50
CA GLY A 97 8.15 -14.31 38.18
C GLY A 97 7.83 -15.44 37.18
N ARG A 98 6.74 -15.33 36.42
CA ARG A 98 6.38 -16.29 35.36
C ARG A 98 7.11 -16.01 34.05
N SER A 99 7.70 -14.82 33.92
CA SER A 99 8.44 -14.38 32.74
C SER A 99 9.62 -13.51 33.17
N ASP A 100 10.82 -13.80 32.66
CA ASP A 100 12.03 -13.01 32.90
C ASP A 100 12.23 -11.90 31.85
N ASN A 101 11.32 -11.81 30.87
CA ASN A 101 11.43 -10.91 29.73
C ASN A 101 10.92 -9.49 30.05
N ILE A 102 11.62 -8.79 30.95
CA ILE A 102 11.32 -7.39 31.32
C ILE A 102 11.28 -6.48 30.08
N HIS A 103 12.21 -6.68 29.16
CA HIS A 103 12.31 -5.89 27.92
C HIS A 103 11.04 -5.97 27.10
N GLU A 104 10.49 -7.17 26.92
CA GLU A 104 9.25 -7.34 26.17
C GLU A 104 8.08 -6.65 26.87
N ALA A 105 7.91 -6.86 28.18
CA ALA A 105 6.85 -6.22 28.95
C ALA A 105 6.92 -4.68 28.87
N MET A 106 8.13 -4.11 28.93
CA MET A 106 8.36 -2.67 28.79
C MET A 106 8.01 -2.18 27.38
N VAL A 107 8.45 -2.88 26.34
CA VAL A 107 8.13 -2.53 24.94
C VAL A 107 6.62 -2.58 24.71
N LYS A 108 5.94 -3.65 25.15
CA LYS A 108 4.47 -3.75 25.03
C LYS A 108 3.76 -2.62 25.76
N SER A 109 4.27 -2.21 26.93
CA SER A 109 3.72 -1.07 27.68
C SER A 109 3.92 0.26 26.96
N GLN A 110 5.09 0.49 26.36
CA GLN A 110 5.38 1.70 25.59
C GLN A 110 4.53 1.76 24.32
N GLU A 111 4.41 0.65 23.59
CA GLU A 111 3.54 0.53 22.43
C GLU A 111 2.08 0.86 22.76
N ALA A 112 1.56 0.29 23.86
CA ALA A 112 0.20 0.56 24.31
C ALA A 112 0.00 2.03 24.69
N GLY A 113 0.98 2.64 25.36
CA GLY A 113 0.96 4.05 25.72
C GLY A 113 0.95 4.99 24.51
N VAL A 114 1.85 4.76 23.54
CA VAL A 114 1.91 5.56 22.31
C VAL A 114 0.62 5.42 21.50
N ALA A 115 0.12 4.19 21.32
CA ALA A 115 -1.12 3.96 20.58
C ALA A 115 -2.34 4.60 21.26
N PHE A 116 -2.38 4.61 22.59
CA PHE A 116 -3.42 5.30 23.35
C PHE A 116 -3.35 6.82 23.20
N ASN A 117 -2.16 7.42 23.29
CA ASN A 117 -2.01 8.86 23.10
C ASN A 117 -2.49 9.29 21.71
N LEU A 118 -2.12 8.53 20.67
CA LEU A 118 -2.63 8.75 19.32
C LEU A 118 -4.16 8.67 19.25
N MET A 119 -4.78 7.69 19.93
CA MET A 119 -6.24 7.58 20.00
C MET A 119 -6.90 8.84 20.58
N ILE A 120 -6.31 9.42 21.63
CA ILE A 120 -6.83 10.64 22.26
C ILE A 120 -6.73 11.83 21.30
N GLU A 121 -5.61 11.98 20.58
CA GLU A 121 -5.47 13.04 19.58
C GLU A 121 -6.50 12.92 18.46
N VAL A 122 -6.70 11.71 17.93
CA VAL A 122 -7.72 11.46 16.90
C VAL A 122 -9.12 11.73 17.45
N ARG A 123 -9.43 11.28 18.67
CA ARG A 123 -10.71 11.57 19.34
C ARG A 123 -10.96 13.06 19.44
N ASN A 124 -9.97 13.84 19.89
CA ASN A 124 -10.09 15.29 20.00
C ASN A 124 -10.33 15.92 18.63
N LYS A 125 -9.55 15.53 17.61
CA LYS A 125 -9.69 16.03 16.25
C LYS A 125 -11.08 15.74 15.66
N LEU A 126 -11.64 14.55 15.92
CA LEU A 126 -12.99 14.20 15.46
C LEU A 126 -14.06 15.06 16.12
N VAL A 127 -13.97 15.25 17.44
CA VAL A 127 -14.89 16.13 18.18
C VAL A 127 -14.79 17.57 17.67
N ASP A 128 -13.59 18.07 17.40
CA ASP A 128 -13.39 19.43 16.90
C ASP A 128 -13.88 19.59 15.46
N SER A 129 -13.66 18.58 14.61
CA SER A 129 -14.16 18.57 13.23
C SER A 129 -15.69 18.57 13.18
N TYR A 130 -16.34 17.84 14.09
CA TYR A 130 -17.79 17.86 14.25
C TYR A 130 -18.30 19.23 14.68
N LYS A 131 -17.65 19.87 15.66
CA LYS A 131 -17.97 21.24 16.07
C LYS A 131 -17.79 22.25 14.95
N GLU A 132 -16.76 22.10 14.13
CA GLU A 132 -16.50 23.01 13.01
C GLU A 132 -17.59 22.92 11.94
N ILE A 133 -18.05 21.71 11.59
CA ILE A 133 -19.17 21.52 10.67
C ILE A 133 -20.44 22.23 11.18
N MET A 134 -20.72 22.15 12.49
CA MET A 134 -21.85 22.86 13.10
C MET A 134 -21.73 24.39 13.01
N ARG A 135 -20.51 24.92 13.06
CA ARG A 135 -20.25 26.37 12.96
C ARG A 135 -20.33 26.89 11.52
N MET A 136 -20.22 26.03 10.52
CA MET A 136 -20.37 26.42 9.11
C MET A 136 -21.83 26.57 8.65
N GLN A 137 -22.80 25.98 9.37
CA GLN A 137 -24.21 25.96 8.96
C GLN A 137 -25.06 27.10 9.56
N VAL A 138 -24.47 28.06 10.28
CA VAL A 138 -25.17 29.25 10.81
C VAL A 138 -24.97 30.47 9.93
#